data_AF-A0A645ICL3-F1
#
_entry.id   AF-A0A645ICL3-F1
#
_cell.length_a   1.000
_cell.length_b   1.000
_cell.length_c   1.000
_cell.angle_alpha   90.00
_cell.angle_beta   90.00
_cell.angle_gamma   90.00
#
_symmetry.space_group_name_H-M   'P 1'
#
loop_
_entity.id
_entity.type
_entity.pdbx_description
1 polymer ?
#
loop_
_entity_poly.entity_id
_entity_poly.type
_entity_poly.pdbx_seq_one_letter_code
_entity_poly.pdbx_strand_id
1 'polypeptide(L)'
;MPFGLGTSIVYNYFDYQFKNNTTATYQILICLTEENLCGEIKSNESQPYQYKIYTEDEFFSKEEDGVYRNGEVFREKIDTNSNVCIERTLLQRNHAKVTYDTTGLKIIQ
;
A
#
# COMPACT_ATOMS: atom_id res chain seq x y z
N MET A 1 3.86 -7.75 -12.28
CA MET A 1 4.78 -7.35 -11.19
C MET A 1 4.17 -7.76 -9.87
N PRO A 2 4.93 -8.36 -8.94
CA PRO A 2 4.40 -8.61 -7.60
C PRO A 2 4.04 -7.29 -6.90
N PHE A 3 3.01 -7.35 -6.06
CA PHE A 3 2.66 -6.31 -5.09
C PHE A 3 3.90 -5.99 -4.25
N GLY A 4 4.35 -4.73 -4.23
CA GLY A 4 5.50 -4.28 -3.42
C GLY A 4 6.67 -3.64 -4.19
N LEU A 5 6.79 -3.83 -5.52
CA LEU A 5 7.84 -3.17 -6.31
C LEU A 5 7.49 -1.74 -6.76
N GLY A 6 6.22 -1.33 -6.65
CA GLY A 6 5.77 0.04 -6.98
C GLY A 6 5.97 1.06 -5.86
N THR A 7 6.44 0.60 -4.69
CA THR A 7 6.73 1.40 -3.49
C THR A 7 8.21 1.31 -3.12
N SER A 8 9.07 0.96 -4.07
CA SER A 8 10.50 1.22 -3.90
C SER A 8 10.70 2.72 -4.09
N ILE A 9 10.95 3.44 -2.99
CA ILE A 9 11.55 4.78 -3.08
C ILE A 9 12.96 4.55 -3.65
N VAL A 10 13.04 4.53 -4.97
CA VAL A 10 14.29 4.46 -5.72
C VAL A 10 14.92 5.84 -5.58
N TYR A 11 15.84 5.98 -4.63
CA TYR A 11 16.71 7.12 -4.30
C TYR A 11 16.43 7.84 -2.96
N ASN A 12 17.56 8.21 -2.35
CA ASN A 12 17.86 8.78 -1.03
C ASN A 12 17.22 10.14 -0.67
N TYR A 13 16.04 10.46 -1.19
CA TYR A 13 15.42 11.79 -1.01
C TYR A 13 14.01 11.78 -0.40
N PHE A 14 13.45 10.61 -0.07
CA PHE A 14 12.18 10.52 0.65
C PHE A 14 12.27 9.50 1.78
N ASP A 15 12.28 9.99 3.01
CA ASP A 15 12.15 9.15 4.20
C ASP A 15 10.67 8.94 4.54
N TYR A 16 10.31 7.71 4.89
CA TYR A 16 9.02 7.45 5.50
C TYR A 16 8.98 8.07 6.89
N GLN A 17 8.04 9.00 7.08
CA GLN A 17 7.77 9.61 8.36
C GLN A 17 6.51 8.99 8.96
N PHE A 18 6.62 8.54 10.21
CA PHE A 18 5.51 8.01 10.97
C PHE A 18 5.25 8.91 12.17
N LYS A 19 3.98 9.17 12.45
CA LYS A 19 3.54 9.83 13.68
C LYS A 19 2.75 8.82 14.50
N ASN A 20 3.23 8.53 15.71
CA ASN A 20 2.45 7.78 16.68
C ASN A 20 1.32 8.68 17.21
N ASN A 21 0.09 8.40 16.80
CA ASN A 21 -1.11 9.11 17.26
C ASN A 21 -1.84 8.36 18.39
N THR A 22 -1.19 7.38 19.02
CA THR A 22 -1.76 6.61 20.13
C THR A 22 -0.98 6.85 21.42
N THR A 23 -1.47 6.30 22.53
CA THR A 23 -0.76 6.27 23.82
C THR A 23 0.19 5.09 23.95
N ALA A 24 0.10 4.11 23.05
CA ALA A 24 0.98 2.94 23.07
C ALA A 24 2.40 3.34 22.67
N THR A 25 3.38 2.67 23.26
CA THR A 25 4.79 2.77 22.87
C THR A 25 5.09 1.74 21.80
N TYR A 26 5.55 2.20 20.64
CA TYR A 26 6.00 1.33 19.56
C TYR A 26 7.53 1.24 19.52
N GLN A 27 8.01 0.07 19.13
CA GLN A 27 9.42 -0.18 18.82
C GLN A 27 9.52 -0.67 17.38
N ILE A 28 10.42 -0.08 16.61
CA ILE A 28 10.79 -0.57 15.28
C ILE A 28 12.12 -1.30 15.43
N LEU A 29 12.15 -2.57 15.05
CA LEU A 29 13.34 -3.41 15.02
C LEU A 29 13.71 -3.61 13.56
N ILE A 30 14.95 -3.33 13.21
CA ILE A 30 15.47 -3.50 11.87
C ILE A 30 16.72 -4.35 11.97
N CYS A 31 16.82 -5.37 11.13
CA CYS A 31 18.05 -6.16 10.98
C CYS A 31 18.33 -6.44 9.52
N LEU A 32 19.60 -6.68 9.22
CA LEU A 32 20.06 -7.08 7.90
C LEU A 32 20.48 -8.55 7.96
N THR A 33 20.04 -9.32 6.98
CA THR A 33 20.65 -10.62 6.65
C THR A 33 21.56 -10.44 5.44
N GLU A 34 22.21 -11.51 4.98
CA GLU A 34 23.05 -11.46 3.78
C GLU A 34 22.25 -11.03 2.53
N GLU A 35 20.95 -11.34 2.50
CA GLU A 35 20.11 -11.15 1.32
C GLU A 35 18.99 -10.13 1.52
N ASN A 36 18.62 -9.80 2.76
CA ASN A 36 17.39 -9.07 3.05
C ASN A 36 17.54 -7.99 4.12
N LEU A 37 16.77 -6.91 3.96
CA LEU A 37 16.42 -6.00 5.04
C LEU A 37 15.14 -6.50 5.71
N CYS A 38 15.25 -6.89 6.97
CA CYS A 38 14.15 -7.39 7.79
C CYS A 38 13.69 -6.31 8.77
N GLY A 39 12.39 -6.23 9.02
CA GLY A 39 11.81 -5.26 9.94
C GLY A 39 10.64 -5.84 10.72
N GLU A 40 10.56 -5.50 12.01
CA GLU A 40 9.42 -5.77 12.88
C GLU A 40 8.95 -4.47 13.55
N ILE A 41 7.64 -4.33 13.73
CA ILE A 41 7.05 -3.28 14.57
C ILE A 41 6.39 -3.94 15.77
N LYS A 42 6.83 -3.59 16.97
CA LYS A 42 6.27 -4.08 18.24
C LYS A 42 5.52 -2.96 18.94
N SER A 43 4.58 -3.34 19.79
CA SER A 43 3.81 -2.45 20.65
C SER A 43 3.77 -3.03 22.06
N ASN A 44 3.79 -2.18 23.08
CA ASN A 44 3.56 -2.59 24.46
C ASN A 44 2.09 -2.93 24.75
N GLU A 45 1.18 -2.57 23.84
CA GLU A 45 -0.26 -2.82 23.96
C GLU A 45 -0.80 -3.59 22.76
N SER A 46 -1.79 -4.45 23.02
CA SER A 46 -2.55 -5.11 21.96
C SER A 46 -3.29 -4.08 21.11
N GLN A 47 -3.25 -4.25 19.80
CA GLN A 47 -3.95 -3.35 18.88
C GLN A 47 -5.40 -3.82 18.74
N PRO A 48 -6.40 -2.95 18.99
CA PRO A 48 -7.80 -3.36 18.90
C PRO A 48 -8.27 -3.62 17.46
N TYR A 49 -7.48 -3.18 16.48
CA TYR A 49 -7.81 -3.26 15.07
C TYR A 49 -6.65 -3.79 14.23
N GLN A 50 -6.98 -4.61 13.25
CA GLN A 50 -6.15 -4.94 12.10
C GLN A 50 -6.63 -4.15 10.89
N TYR A 51 -5.70 -3.84 9.99
CA TYR A 51 -6.02 -3.14 8.75
C TYR A 51 -5.55 -3.97 7.56
N LYS A 52 -6.43 -4.09 6.56
CA LYS A 52 -6.10 -4.72 5.28
C LYS A 52 -6.23 -3.65 4.20
N ILE A 53 -5.15 -3.44 3.44
CA ILE A 53 -5.14 -2.50 2.31
C ILE A 53 -5.05 -3.32 1.02
N TYR A 54 -5.90 -3.01 0.05
CA TYR A 54 -5.94 -3.71 -1.23
C TYR A 54 -6.45 -2.79 -2.35
N THR A 55 -6.25 -3.22 -3.59
CA THR A 55 -6.75 -2.55 -4.78
C THR A 55 -7.96 -3.29 -5.35
N GLU A 56 -8.92 -2.53 -5.86
CA GLU A 56 -10.04 -3.01 -6.67
C GLU A 56 -10.14 -2.18 -7.97
N ASP A 57 -10.99 -2.63 -8.89
CA ASP A 57 -11.29 -1.94 -10.16
C ASP A 57 -10.04 -1.52 -10.94
N GLU A 58 -9.05 -2.42 -11.01
CA GLU A 58 -7.81 -2.16 -11.73
C GLU A 58 -8.00 -2.33 -13.24
N PHE A 59 -7.75 -1.27 -14.01
CA PHE A 59 -7.79 -1.30 -15.47
C PHE A 59 -6.82 -0.28 -16.10
N PHE A 60 -6.58 -0.44 -17.40
CA PHE A 60 -5.83 0.55 -18.18
C PHE A 60 -6.76 1.26 -19.17
N SER A 61 -6.76 2.59 -19.19
CA SER A 61 -7.51 3.41 -20.17
C SER A 61 -6.56 4.02 -21.21
N LYS A 62 -7.03 4.16 -22.45
CA LYS A 62 -6.38 4.99 -23.48
C LYS A 62 -7.03 6.35 -23.51
N GLU A 63 -6.25 7.39 -23.25
CA GLU A 63 -6.68 8.78 -23.31
C GLU A 63 -5.86 9.54 -24.37
N GLU A 64 -6.23 10.80 -24.62
CA GLU A 64 -5.63 11.61 -25.69
C GLU A 64 -4.09 11.69 -25.58
N ASP A 65 -3.58 11.80 -24.36
CA ASP A 65 -2.17 12.06 -24.09
C ASP A 65 -1.37 10.83 -23.64
N GLY A 66 -1.99 9.65 -23.51
CA GLY A 66 -1.30 8.47 -23.00
C GLY A 66 -2.19 7.29 -22.64
N VAL A 67 -1.57 6.31 -21.97
CA VAL A 67 -2.26 5.20 -21.32
C VAL A 67 -2.19 5.44 -19.82
N TYR A 68 -3.28 5.21 -19.10
CA TYR A 68 -3.36 5.40 -17.66
C TYR A 68 -3.63 4.06 -16.97
N ARG A 69 -2.99 3.85 -15.82
CA ARG A 69 -3.35 2.79 -14.87
C ARG A 69 -4.33 3.38 -13.87
N ASN A 70 -5.48 2.75 -13.76
CA ASN A 70 -6.56 3.13 -12.87
C ASN A 70 -6.77 2.06 -11.80
N GLY A 71 -7.36 2.47 -10.68
CA GLY A 71 -7.80 1.55 -9.63
C GLY A 71 -8.21 2.29 -8.37
N GLU A 72 -8.89 1.59 -7.49
CA GLU A 72 -9.33 2.12 -6.20
C GLU A 72 -8.56 1.43 -5.08
N VAL A 73 -7.96 2.19 -4.17
CA VAL A 73 -7.26 1.67 -2.99
C VAL A 73 -8.21 1.72 -1.81
N PHE A 74 -8.54 0.56 -1.27
CA PHE A 74 -9.40 0.41 -0.10
C PHE A 74 -8.62 0.01 1.13
N ARG A 75 -9.13 0.42 2.29
CA ARG A 75 -8.73 -0.06 3.61
C ARG A 75 -9.94 -0.68 4.30
N GLU A 76 -9.79 -1.93 4.72
CA GLU A 76 -10.67 -2.56 5.69
C GLU A 76 -10.08 -2.42 7.10
N LYS A 77 -10.92 -2.07 8.06
CA LYS A 77 -10.62 -2.09 9.50
C LYS A 77 -11.33 -3.29 10.09
N ILE A 78 -10.57 -4.18 10.72
CA ILE A 78 -11.02 -5.44 11.26
C ILE A 78 -10.85 -5.38 12.77
N ASP A 79 -11.92 -5.66 13.52
CA ASP A 79 -11.83 -5.77 14.98
C ASP A 79 -11.08 -7.05 15.37
N THR A 80 -10.03 -6.96 16.18
CA THR A 80 -9.17 -8.11 16.48
C THR A 80 -9.81 -9.13 17.41
N ASN A 81 -10.83 -8.74 18.18
CA ASN A 81 -11.49 -9.66 19.11
C ASN A 81 -12.50 -10.55 18.38
N SER A 82 -13.26 -9.96 17.45
CA SER A 82 -14.32 -10.64 16.71
C SER A 82 -13.88 -11.13 15.32
N ASN A 83 -12.77 -10.61 14.80
CA ASN A 83 -12.30 -10.83 13.43
C ASN A 83 -13.31 -10.41 12.35
N VAL A 84 -14.13 -9.40 12.65
CA VAL A 84 -15.14 -8.85 11.73
C VAL A 84 -14.64 -7.56 11.10
N CYS A 85 -14.84 -7.39 9.79
CA CYS A 85 -14.63 -6.11 9.11
C CYS A 85 -15.72 -5.12 9.56
N ILE A 86 -15.30 -4.06 10.26
CA ILE A 86 -16.20 -3.07 10.85
C ILE A 86 -16.24 -1.75 10.05
N GLU A 87 -15.28 -1.52 9.16
CA GLU A 87 -15.23 -0.34 8.29
C GLU A 87 -14.48 -0.68 7.01
N ARG A 88 -15.01 -0.20 5.88
CA ARG A 88 -14.34 -0.22 4.57
C ARG A 88 -14.27 1.20 4.05
N THR A 89 -13.06 1.70 3.78
CA THR A 89 -12.81 3.08 3.37
C THR A 89 -12.07 3.11 2.04
N LEU A 90 -12.59 3.87 1.07
CA LEU A 90 -11.83 4.25 -0.11
C LEU A 90 -10.76 5.28 0.31
N LEU A 91 -9.49 4.90 0.25
CA LEU A 91 -8.38 5.78 0.60
C LEU A 91 -7.97 6.67 -0.57
N GLN A 92 -7.93 6.12 -1.78
CA GLN A 92 -7.41 6.80 -2.96
C GLN A 92 -8.01 6.22 -4.23
N ARG A 93 -8.29 7.09 -5.21
CA ARG A 93 -8.46 6.69 -6.61
C ARG A 93 -7.15 6.92 -7.34
N ASN A 94 -6.57 5.86 -7.86
CA ASN A 94 -5.37 5.92 -8.68
C ASN A 94 -5.77 6.21 -10.12
N HIS A 95 -5.07 7.17 -10.71
CA HIS A 95 -5.15 7.51 -12.11
C HIS A 95 -3.76 8.02 -12.51
N ALA A 96 -2.90 7.10 -12.93
CA ALA A 96 -1.48 7.36 -13.12
C ALA A 96 -1.07 7.06 -14.56
N LYS A 97 -0.41 8.02 -15.21
CA LYS A 97 0.10 7.87 -16.57
C LYS A 97 1.18 6.79 -16.61
N VAL A 98 1.04 5.84 -17.53
CA VAL A 98 2.00 4.77 -17.77
C VAL A 98 3.17 5.32 -18.57
N THR A 99 4.38 5.15 -18.03
CA THR A 99 5.63 5.63 -18.66
C THR A 99 6.52 4.50 -19.18
N TYR A 100 6.04 3.25 -19.13
CA TYR A 100 6.73 2.06 -19.63
C TYR A 100 5.99 1.47 -20.83
N ASP A 101 6.61 0.49 -21.50
CA ASP A 101 6.05 -0.17 -22.68
C ASP A 101 4.67 -0.78 -22.37
N THR A 102 3.67 -0.40 -23.16
CA THR A 102 2.28 -0.82 -23.01
C THR A 102 1.94 -2.09 -23.79
N THR A 103 2.92 -2.68 -24.47
CA THR A 103 2.74 -3.92 -25.24
C THR A 103 2.20 -5.04 -24.33
N GLY A 104 1.09 -5.66 -24.74
CA GLY A 104 0.45 -6.76 -24.01
C GLY A 104 -0.51 -6.34 -22.90
N LEU A 105 -0.69 -5.03 -22.64
CA LEU A 105 -1.72 -4.55 -21.71
C LEU A 105 -3.11 -4.64 -22.34
N LYS A 106 -4.10 -5.06 -21.55
CA LYS A 106 -5.53 -4.93 -21.92
C LYS A 106 -5.97 -3.50 -21.62
N ILE A 107 -6.07 -2.68 -22.66
CA ILE A 107 -6.42 -1.26 -22.58
C ILE A 107 -7.86 -1.07 -23.05
N ILE A 108 -8.69 -0.43 -22.23
CA ILE A 108 -10.04 0.00 -22.60
C ILE A 108 -9.96 1.39 -23.23
N GLN A 109 -10.85 1.65 -24.20
CA GLN A 109 -11.04 2.98 -24.78
C GLN A 109 -11.91 3.85 -23.88
#